data_AF-A0A938LVU5-F1
#
_entry.id   AF-A0A938LVU5-F1
#
_cell.length_a   1.000
_cell.length_b   1.000
_cell.length_c   1.000
_cell.angle_alpha   90.00
_cell.angle_beta   90.00
_cell.angle_gamma   90.00
#
_symmetry.space_group_name_H-M   'P 1'
#
loop_
_entity.id
_entity.type
_entity.pdbx_description
1 polymer ?
#
loop_
_entity_poly.entity_id
_entity_poly.type
_entity_poly.pdbx_seq_one_letter_code
_entity_poly.pdbx_strand_id
1 'polypeptide(L)'
;MDGPGSYVADPSEGIQRVEDLPPPRIVRRSRNYRRRRCPRCQQRAYRLRTAQRTLHDLGDLLSGRPRQVVVTYSQHRCSACGHYFNADMLDVALPNAHYTHRVMHTAVRLVVEDRLPYRTASWHL
;
A
#
# COMPACT_ATOMS: atom_id res chain seq x y z
N MET A 1 -34.05 25.32 3.10
CA MET A 1 -32.89 26.12 2.67
C MET A 1 -31.68 25.50 3.32
N ASP A 2 -30.96 24.66 2.60
CA ASP A 2 -29.70 24.12 3.09
C ASP A 2 -28.65 25.22 2.91
N GLY A 3 -28.33 25.91 4.00
CA GLY A 3 -27.28 26.93 4.02
C GLY A 3 -25.93 26.32 3.64
N PRO A 4 -24.92 27.14 3.28
CA PRO A 4 -23.59 26.63 2.99
C PRO A 4 -23.11 25.78 4.18
N GLY A 5 -22.64 24.56 3.90
CA GLY A 5 -22.15 23.66 4.92
C GLY A 5 -21.08 24.33 5.77
N SER A 6 -21.15 24.17 7.10
CA SER A 6 -20.16 24.74 8.00
C SER A 6 -18.79 24.13 7.73
N TYR A 7 -17.76 24.97 7.62
CA TYR A 7 -16.38 24.50 7.50
C TYR A 7 -16.00 23.69 8.73
N VAL A 8 -15.46 22.49 8.50
CA VAL A 8 -14.88 21.64 9.55
C VAL A 8 -13.40 21.55 9.24
N ALA A 9 -12.59 22.16 10.11
CA ALA A 9 -11.14 22.12 10.00
C ALA A 9 -10.62 20.68 9.97
N ASP A 10 -9.66 20.40 9.10
CA ASP A 10 -8.98 19.12 9.11
C ASP A 10 -8.12 19.03 10.39
N PRO A 11 -8.07 17.89 11.10
CA PRO A 11 -7.25 17.74 12.30
C PRO A 11 -5.74 17.98 12.09
N SER A 12 -5.27 18.04 10.84
CA SER A 12 -3.90 18.38 10.46
C SER A 12 -3.70 19.84 10.05
N GLU A 13 -4.77 20.65 10.01
CA GLU A 13 -4.68 22.07 9.73
C GLU A 13 -3.84 22.77 10.81
N GLY A 14 -2.82 23.53 10.39
CA GLY A 14 -1.87 24.20 11.28
C GLY A 14 -0.65 23.36 11.71
N ILE A 15 -0.59 22.07 11.36
CA ILE A 15 0.61 21.25 11.60
C ILE A 15 1.68 21.60 10.56
N GLN A 16 2.82 22.10 11.03
CA GLN A 16 3.94 22.51 10.15
C GLN A 16 5.03 21.44 10.00
N ARG A 17 5.14 20.51 10.95
CA ARG A 17 6.17 19.46 10.96
C ARG A 17 5.56 18.10 10.66
N VAL A 18 6.25 17.30 9.86
CA VAL A 18 5.79 15.94 9.48
C VAL A 18 5.72 15.02 10.70
N GLU A 19 6.61 15.21 11.67
CA GLU A 19 6.64 14.40 12.90
C GLU A 19 5.41 14.62 13.80
N ASP A 20 4.76 15.77 13.67
CA ASP A 20 3.60 16.15 14.47
C ASP A 20 2.28 15.64 13.84
N LEU A 21 2.34 15.11 12.61
CA LEU A 21 1.18 14.49 11.96
C LEU A 21 0.74 13.24 12.74
N PRO A 22 -0.58 12.99 12.85
CA PRO A 22 -1.06 11.78 13.49
C PRO A 22 -0.50 10.55 12.77
N PRO A 23 -0.05 9.52 13.52
CA PRO A 23 0.55 8.34 12.92
C PRO A 23 -0.45 7.63 12.00
N PRO A 24 0.04 6.97 10.93
CA PRO A 24 -0.81 6.27 9.99
C PRO A 24 -1.52 5.09 10.68
N ARG A 25 -2.72 4.76 10.20
CA ARG A 25 -3.44 3.58 10.68
C ARG A 25 -2.79 2.32 10.13
N ILE A 26 -2.32 1.44 11.01
CA ILE A 26 -1.70 0.18 10.62
C ILE A 26 -2.79 -0.84 10.25
N VAL A 27 -2.75 -1.33 9.02
CA VAL A 27 -3.60 -2.42 8.53
C VAL A 27 -2.73 -3.64 8.25
N ARG A 28 -3.02 -4.75 8.90
CA ARG A 28 -2.27 -6.00 8.70
C ARG A 28 -2.97 -6.88 7.68
N ARG A 29 -2.22 -7.39 6.71
CA ARG A 29 -2.69 -8.38 5.73
C ARG A 29 -1.80 -9.61 5.76
N SER A 30 -2.37 -10.76 5.43
CA SER A 30 -1.66 -12.05 5.42
C SER A 30 -1.74 -12.71 4.04
N ARG A 31 -0.57 -12.95 3.46
CA ARG A 31 -0.30 -13.80 2.29
C ARG A 31 0.61 -14.96 2.73
N ASN A 32 0.35 -15.47 3.92
CA ASN A 32 1.16 -16.50 4.56
C ASN A 32 0.58 -17.89 4.29
N TYR A 33 1.10 -18.57 3.27
CA TYR A 33 0.62 -19.86 2.83
C TYR A 33 1.59 -20.97 3.22
N ARG A 34 1.08 -22.12 3.66
CA ARG A 34 1.93 -23.29 3.95
C ARG A 34 2.56 -23.87 2.68
N ARG A 35 1.83 -23.84 1.57
CA ARG A 35 2.25 -24.38 0.25
C ARG A 35 1.72 -23.51 -0.89
N ARG A 36 2.47 -23.40 -1.98
CA ARG A 36 2.07 -22.73 -3.24
C ARG A 36 2.58 -23.52 -4.44
N ARG A 37 1.94 -23.36 -5.61
CA ARG A 37 2.45 -23.91 -6.87
C ARG A 37 3.65 -23.11 -7.33
N CYS A 38 4.70 -23.79 -7.76
CA CYS A 38 5.88 -23.15 -8.33
C CYS A 38 5.49 -22.47 -9.66
N PRO A 39 5.80 -21.17 -9.85
CA PRO A 39 5.46 -20.48 -11.10
C PRO A 39 6.20 -21.04 -12.32
N ARG A 40 7.32 -21.77 -12.13
CA ARG A 40 8.08 -22.38 -13.23
C ARG A 40 7.60 -23.77 -13.62
N CYS A 41 7.51 -24.70 -12.66
CA CYS A 41 7.20 -26.11 -12.93
C CYS A 41 5.85 -26.59 -12.38
N GLN A 42 5.05 -25.70 -11.77
CA GLN A 42 3.72 -25.97 -11.20
C GLN A 42 3.65 -27.00 -10.07
N GLN A 43 4.79 -27.57 -9.68
CA GLN A 43 4.89 -28.49 -8.54
C GLN A 43 4.63 -27.77 -7.21
N ARG A 44 4.18 -28.54 -6.22
CA ARG A 44 3.91 -28.02 -4.87
C ARG A 44 5.23 -27.65 -4.19
N ALA A 45 5.38 -26.39 -3.81
CA ALA A 45 6.51 -25.89 -3.03
C ALA A 45 6.05 -25.54 -1.60
N TYR A 46 6.80 -25.99 -0.61
CA TYR A 46 6.56 -25.66 0.79
C TYR A 46 7.10 -24.26 1.12
N ARG A 47 6.51 -23.63 2.13
CA ARG A 47 7.02 -22.38 2.68
C ARG A 47 8.40 -22.63 3.28
N LEU A 48 9.37 -21.85 2.83
CA LEU A 48 10.72 -21.78 3.38
C LEU A 48 10.74 -20.87 4.61
N ARG A 49 10.21 -19.65 4.48
CA ARG A 49 10.16 -18.65 5.55
C ARG A 49 9.01 -17.68 5.36
N THR A 50 8.79 -16.82 6.36
CA THR A 50 7.91 -15.66 6.28
C THR A 50 8.72 -14.38 6.20
N ALA A 51 8.17 -13.37 5.54
CA ALA A 51 8.74 -12.03 5.47
C ALA A 51 7.62 -11.00 5.56
N GLN A 52 7.98 -9.75 5.80
CA GLN A 52 7.04 -8.63 5.85
C GLN A 52 7.38 -7.59 4.79
N ARG A 53 6.34 -6.97 4.26
CA ARG A 53 6.43 -5.83 3.35
C ARG A 53 5.48 -4.75 3.85
N THR A 54 5.99 -3.53 3.94
CA THR A 54 5.23 -2.37 4.36
C THR A 54 4.90 -1.52 3.14
N LEU A 55 3.63 -1.14 2.99
CA LEU A 55 3.11 -0.34 1.89
C LEU A 55 2.37 0.88 2.43
N HIS A 56 2.51 2.00 1.74
CA HIS A 56 1.76 3.23 2.02
C HIS A 56 0.46 3.25 1.20
N ASP A 57 -0.65 3.58 1.86
CA ASP A 57 -1.99 3.63 1.27
C ASP A 57 -2.72 4.92 1.71
N LEU A 58 -3.68 5.38 0.89
CA LEU A 58 -4.38 6.66 1.11
C LEU A 58 -5.30 6.66 2.34
N GLY A 59 -5.74 5.49 2.82
CA GLY A 59 -6.69 5.45 3.93
C GLY A 59 -8.14 5.58 3.50
N ASP A 60 -9.01 6.00 4.42
CA ASP A 60 -10.42 6.27 4.10
C ASP A 60 -10.64 7.78 3.97
N LEU A 61 -11.38 8.19 2.93
CA LEU A 61 -11.68 9.59 2.61
C LEU A 61 -12.39 10.30 3.76
N LEU A 62 -13.23 9.58 4.51
CA LEU A 62 -13.94 10.11 5.68
C LEU A 62 -13.02 10.35 6.89
N SER A 63 -11.98 9.54 7.05
CA SER A 63 -11.11 9.59 8.22
C SER A 63 -9.89 10.50 8.07
N GLY A 64 -9.59 10.94 6.84
CA GLY A 64 -8.43 11.77 6.49
C GLY A 64 -7.05 11.14 6.75
N ARG A 65 -6.96 9.99 7.44
CA ARG A 65 -5.69 9.41 7.88
C ARG A 65 -5.12 8.39 6.90
N PRO A 66 -3.84 8.52 6.49
CA PRO A 66 -3.18 7.52 5.66
C PRO A 66 -3.12 6.17 6.37
N ARG A 67 -3.03 5.10 5.58
CA ARG A 67 -2.88 3.74 6.07
C ARG A 67 -1.49 3.20 5.75
N GLN A 68 -0.95 2.44 6.68
CA GLN A 68 0.25 1.65 6.47
C GLN A 68 -0.16 0.17 6.41
N VAL A 69 -0.08 -0.42 5.22
CA VAL A 69 -0.45 -1.82 4.98
C VAL A 69 0.78 -2.69 5.21
N VAL A 70 0.78 -3.46 6.29
CA VAL A 70 1.84 -4.43 6.62
C VAL A 70 1.40 -5.81 6.13
N VAL A 71 2.01 -6.29 5.05
CA VAL A 71 1.72 -7.59 4.45
C VAL A 71 2.74 -8.60 4.95
N THR A 72 2.30 -9.56 5.75
CA THR A 72 3.10 -10.75 6.05
C THR A 72 2.93 -11.75 4.92
N TYR A 73 4.00 -12.10 4.23
CA TYR A 73 3.95 -13.04 3.10
C TYR A 73 4.90 -14.22 3.29
N SER A 74 4.59 -15.30 2.59
CA SER A 74 5.38 -16.53 2.59
C SER A 74 6.38 -16.53 1.43
N GLN A 75 7.62 -16.92 1.69
CA GLN A 75 8.60 -17.25 0.66
C GLN A 75 8.70 -18.76 0.55
N HIS A 76 8.77 -19.27 -0.68
CA HIS A 76 8.77 -20.68 -1.03
C HIS A 76 10.04 -21.03 -1.78
N ARG A 77 10.48 -22.28 -1.62
CA ARG A 77 11.50 -22.91 -2.45
C ARG A 77 10.92 -24.18 -3.04
N CYS A 78 10.95 -24.30 -4.36
CA CYS A 78 10.52 -25.53 -5.03
C CYS A 78 11.61 -26.60 -4.88
N SER A 79 11.26 -27.78 -4.35
CA SER A 79 12.19 -28.91 -4.27
C SER A 79 12.48 -29.54 -5.63
N ALA A 80 11.54 -29.45 -6.59
CA ALA A 80 11.69 -30.07 -7.91
C ALA A 80 12.65 -29.30 -8.84
N CYS A 81 12.61 -27.96 -8.84
CA CYS A 81 13.43 -27.15 -9.75
C CYS A 81 14.36 -26.13 -9.04
N GLY A 82 14.40 -26.15 -7.71
CA GLY A 82 15.23 -25.25 -6.90
C GLY A 82 14.78 -23.78 -6.89
N HIS A 83 13.73 -23.40 -7.62
CA HIS A 83 13.31 -22.00 -7.76
C HIS A 83 12.74 -21.41 -6.46
N TYR A 84 13.18 -20.21 -6.12
CA TYR A 84 12.68 -19.41 -5.00
C TYR A 84 11.65 -18.40 -5.50
N PHE A 85 10.53 -18.29 -4.80
CA PHE A 85 9.49 -17.34 -5.14
C PHE A 85 8.70 -16.91 -3.91
N ASN A 86 8.13 -15.72 -3.95
CA ASN A 86 7.27 -15.22 -2.89
C ASN A 86 5.80 -15.52 -3.22
N ALA A 87 4.95 -15.55 -2.19
CA ALA A 87 3.52 -15.50 -2.38
C ALA A 87 3.15 -14.24 -3.16
N ASP A 88 2.22 -14.41 -4.09
CA ASP A 88 1.79 -13.33 -4.97
C ASP A 88 1.15 -12.18 -4.16
N MET A 89 1.50 -10.96 -4.57
CA MET A 89 1.04 -9.70 -3.98
C MET A 89 0.69 -8.67 -5.06
N LEU A 90 0.63 -9.09 -6.33
CA LEU A 90 0.35 -8.20 -7.46
C LEU A 90 -1.05 -7.58 -7.39
N ASP A 91 -1.97 -8.15 -6.61
CA ASP A 91 -3.28 -7.55 -6.36
C ASP A 91 -3.22 -6.35 -5.39
N VAL A 92 -2.12 -6.20 -4.64
CA VAL A 92 -1.96 -5.12 -3.64
C VAL A 92 -1.04 -4.01 -4.14
N ALA A 93 0.11 -4.38 -4.72
CA ALA A 93 1.11 -3.44 -5.21
C ALA A 93 2.02 -4.10 -6.26
N LEU A 94 2.59 -3.29 -7.15
CA LEU A 94 3.66 -3.71 -8.05
C LEU A 94 4.87 -4.27 -7.28
N PRO A 95 5.72 -5.12 -7.89
CA PRO A 95 6.96 -5.57 -7.28
C PRO A 95 7.84 -4.38 -6.86
N ASN A 96 8.46 -4.45 -5.69
CA ASN A 96 9.36 -3.43 -5.12
C ASN A 96 8.77 -2.03 -4.88
N ALA A 97 7.51 -1.77 -5.25
CA ALA A 97 6.85 -0.51 -4.95
C ALA A 97 6.69 -0.25 -3.45
N HIS A 98 6.70 1.03 -3.06
CA HIS A 98 6.41 1.46 -1.69
C HIS A 98 4.91 1.76 -1.48
N TYR A 99 4.16 1.95 -2.55
CA TYR A 99 2.77 2.36 -2.54
C TYR A 99 1.84 1.26 -3.02
N THR A 100 0.60 1.25 -2.54
CA THR A 100 -0.46 0.39 -3.06
C THR A 100 -0.87 0.79 -4.47
N HIS A 101 -1.49 -0.13 -5.22
CA HIS A 101 -2.10 0.21 -6.51
C HIS A 101 -3.10 1.36 -6.41
N ARG A 102 -3.82 1.45 -5.29
CA ARG A 102 -4.77 2.54 -5.06
C ARG A 102 -4.10 3.91 -5.09
N VAL A 103 -2.98 4.08 -4.38
CA VAL A 103 -2.21 5.33 -4.43
C VAL A 103 -1.77 5.63 -5.85
N MET A 104 -1.21 4.63 -6.55
CA MET A 104 -0.73 4.80 -7.92
C MET A 104 -1.86 5.22 -8.87
N HIS A 105 -3.01 4.54 -8.81
CA HIS A 105 -4.18 4.88 -9.62
C HIS A 105 -4.72 6.28 -9.30
N THR A 106 -4.81 6.65 -8.03
CA THR A 106 -5.25 8.00 -7.64
C THR A 106 -4.27 9.06 -8.14
N ALA A 107 -2.97 8.85 -8.02
CA ALA A 107 -1.96 9.79 -8.53
C ALA A 107 -2.10 9.98 -10.04
N VAL A 108 -2.27 8.89 -10.80
CA VAL A 108 -2.51 8.95 -12.25
C VAL A 108 -3.80 9.71 -12.56
N ARG A 109 -4.89 9.43 -11.83
CA ARG A 109 -6.18 10.11 -12.01
C ARG A 109 -6.06 11.61 -11.82
N LEU A 110 -5.43 12.03 -10.72
CA LEU A 110 -5.24 13.44 -10.37
C LEU A 110 -4.47 14.21 -11.46
N VAL A 111 -3.45 13.58 -12.05
CA VAL A 111 -2.62 14.22 -13.08
C VAL A 111 -3.31 14.21 -14.45
N VAL A 112 -3.89 13.08 -14.85
CA VAL A 112 -4.41 12.88 -16.21
C VAL A 112 -5.82 13.42 -16.38
N GLU A 113 -6.72 13.09 -15.44
CA GLU A 113 -8.13 13.45 -15.51
C GLU A 113 -8.36 14.84 -14.89
N ASP A 114 -7.85 15.06 -13.68
CA ASP A 114 -8.08 16.31 -12.94
C ASP A 114 -7.07 17.42 -13.32
N ARG A 115 -6.14 17.12 -14.25
CA ARG A 115 -5.11 18.04 -14.78
C ARG A 115 -4.29 18.76 -13.72
N LEU A 116 -4.11 18.14 -12.56
CA LEU A 116 -3.24 18.69 -11.54
C LEU A 116 -1.78 18.66 -12.04
N PRO A 117 -1.02 19.74 -11.85
CA PRO A 117 0.36 19.80 -12.29
C PRO A 117 1.18 18.72 -11.57
N TYR A 118 1.92 17.94 -12.35
CA TYR A 118 2.90 17.02 -11.80
C TYR A 118 4.06 17.82 -11.22
N ARG A 119 4.16 17.83 -9.90
CA ARG A 119 5.22 18.49 -9.15
C ARG A 119 5.82 17.53 -8.14
N THR A 120 7.08 17.77 -7.79
CA THR A 120 7.68 17.13 -6.62
C THR A 120 6.80 17.44 -5.42
N ALA A 121 6.45 16.41 -4.65
CA ALA A 121 5.72 16.61 -3.40
C ALA A 121 6.55 17.54 -2.50
N SER A 122 6.02 18.74 -2.23
CA SER A 122 6.57 19.70 -1.27
C SER A 122 5.59 19.86 -0.11
N TRP A 123 6.13 19.91 1.10
CA TRP A 123 5.36 20.22 2.31
C TRP A 123 5.17 21.72 2.53
N HIS A 124 5.77 22.53 1.66
CA HIS A 124 5.56 23.97 1.64
C HIS A 124 4.43 24.24 0.65
N LEU A 125 3.29 24.67 1.21
CA LEU A 125 2.24 25.37 0.50
C LEU A 125 2.72 26.79 0.16
#